data_AF-A0A2T0LH62-F1
#
_entry.id   AF-A0A2T0LH62-F1
#
_cell.length_a   1.000
_cell.length_b   1.000
_cell.length_c   1.000
_cell.angle_alpha   90.00
_cell.angle_beta   90.00
_cell.angle_gamma   90.00
#
_symmetry.space_group_name_H-M   'P 1'
#
loop_
_entity.id
_entity.type
_entity.pdbx_description
1 polymer ?
#
loop_
_entity_poly.entity_id
_entity_poly.type
_entity_poly.pdbx_seq_one_letter_code
_entity_poly.pdbx_strand_id
1 'polypeptide(L)'
;MVGRNDPCPCGSGLKYKKCCERVVAFRSAERARESRESEVKLALLTELNEWFDRQMTKKAVSEWVDHFKTAMGLPLHQPIPSNYFHTFRFWLLFDAPCMDGRRPADRWREVVTPLPDREKWVEELCRIHLGCYEVLEVGGDEARVRPLPWGEELPVRVAEPIEKGAIVIARLSRLGNRYEWFGPYTTFFHEMRGEILLYLKQFADKEKELGRDFWVREGLGVLGWSIRRAKDREEISKIIESVEEVAPAAENLIPASLPELPEGERNCPEAVNHQLQLFFEDVVSPLQRRTQELYGRTLRFFRDYVATHFGKAFHWRLLTEDVLEHLCGVWYVDQAEGTPVGSKIFLNTLKQLFRWLNEQGMASVYSAYRPVYIKLIRSLPMALEAKRWIREHGVQRGEIKAPTLTGTFMLTLSASGPLLAVGGKWLPINLRGYPPNWTDNRFWVRGVVAVRQWDSFLTDVEGVYPVTKEWSAAAPEAKMSVENHP
;
A
#
# COMPACT_ATOMS: atom_id res chain seq x y z
N MET A 1 -35.49 -16.17 44.68
CA MET A 1 -34.78 -17.33 44.10
C MET A 1 -35.81 -18.26 43.50
N VAL A 2 -35.60 -18.77 42.29
CA VAL A 2 -36.44 -19.85 41.70
C VAL A 2 -36.22 -21.13 42.50
N GLY A 3 -37.29 -21.71 43.01
CA GLY A 3 -37.25 -22.97 43.74
C GLY A 3 -36.88 -24.14 42.83
N ARG A 4 -36.16 -25.12 43.38
CA ARG A 4 -35.63 -26.28 42.64
C ARG A 4 -36.69 -27.06 41.82
N ASN A 5 -37.94 -27.04 42.29
CA ASN A 5 -39.06 -27.73 41.67
C ASN A 5 -39.94 -26.81 40.80
N ASP A 6 -39.66 -25.51 40.75
CA ASP A 6 -40.47 -24.52 40.03
C ASP A 6 -40.20 -24.61 38.51
N PRO A 7 -41.13 -24.13 37.67
CA PRO A 7 -40.90 -23.99 36.24
C PRO A 7 -39.63 -23.19 35.95
N CYS A 8 -38.84 -23.66 34.99
CA CYS A 8 -37.55 -23.07 34.67
C CYS A 8 -37.74 -21.71 33.97
N PRO A 9 -37.03 -20.65 34.39
CA PRO A 9 -37.22 -19.29 33.88
C PRO A 9 -36.76 -19.09 32.42
N CYS A 10 -36.10 -20.09 31.81
CA CYS A 10 -35.72 -20.05 30.40
C CYS A 10 -36.89 -20.33 29.43
N GLY A 11 -38.11 -20.53 29.94
CA GLY A 11 -39.30 -20.77 29.12
C GLY A 11 -39.45 -22.21 28.59
N SER A 12 -38.62 -23.15 29.06
CA SER A 12 -38.64 -24.55 28.58
C SER A 12 -39.83 -25.39 29.07
N GLY A 13 -40.61 -24.89 30.04
CA GLY A 13 -41.73 -25.62 30.66
C GLY A 13 -41.32 -26.76 31.62
N LEU A 14 -40.03 -27.07 31.74
CA LEU A 14 -39.49 -28.09 32.65
C LEU A 14 -39.23 -27.54 34.06
N LYS A 15 -39.15 -28.39 35.09
CA LYS A 15 -38.69 -27.99 36.43
C LYS A 15 -37.23 -27.52 36.39
N TYR A 16 -36.86 -26.48 37.14
CA TYR A 16 -35.50 -25.92 37.17
C TYR A 16 -34.40 -26.99 37.35
N LYS A 17 -34.61 -27.94 38.28
CA LYS A 17 -33.69 -29.08 38.52
C LYS A 17 -33.51 -30.07 37.38
N LYS A 18 -34.42 -30.06 36.40
CA LYS A 18 -34.36 -30.90 35.19
C LYS A 18 -33.92 -30.12 33.96
N CYS A 19 -33.72 -28.80 34.06
CA CYS A 19 -33.38 -27.91 32.96
C CYS A 19 -32.11 -27.11 33.30
N CYS A 20 -32.18 -25.79 33.49
CA CYS A 20 -31.01 -24.93 33.64
C CYS A 20 -30.07 -25.34 34.78
N GLU A 21 -30.56 -25.88 35.91
CA GLU A 21 -29.67 -26.36 36.99
C GLU A 21 -28.74 -27.48 36.51
N ARG A 22 -29.28 -28.44 35.72
CA ARG A 22 -28.47 -29.50 35.10
C ARG A 22 -27.51 -28.92 34.07
N VAL A 23 -27.96 -28.00 33.21
CA VAL A 23 -27.10 -27.36 32.19
C VAL A 23 -25.92 -26.64 32.85
N VAL A 24 -26.16 -25.93 33.95
CA VAL A 24 -25.10 -25.28 34.75
C VAL A 24 -24.17 -26.32 35.38
N ALA A 25 -24.71 -27.40 35.96
CA ALA A 25 -23.90 -28.48 36.53
C ALA A 25 -23.02 -29.17 35.47
N PHE A 26 -23.57 -29.50 34.29
CA PHE A 26 -22.82 -30.07 33.17
C PHE A 26 -21.70 -29.13 32.70
N ARG A 27 -22.00 -27.84 32.44
CA ARG A 27 -20.99 -26.85 32.06
C ARG A 27 -19.89 -26.69 33.12
N SER A 28 -20.25 -26.74 34.41
CA SER A 28 -19.26 -26.66 35.49
C SER A 28 -18.36 -27.89 35.55
N ALA A 29 -18.91 -29.10 35.31
CA ALA A 29 -18.15 -30.34 35.26
C ALA A 29 -17.24 -30.41 34.02
N GLU A 30 -17.70 -29.92 32.87
CA GLU A 30 -16.89 -29.79 31.66
C GLU A 30 -15.72 -28.84 31.90
N ARG A 31 -15.95 -27.63 32.43
CA ARG A 31 -14.88 -26.69 32.77
C ARG A 31 -13.87 -27.26 33.76
N ALA A 32 -14.34 -27.98 34.78
CA ALA A 32 -13.45 -28.64 35.75
C ALA A 32 -12.61 -29.75 35.09
N ARG A 33 -13.18 -30.51 34.16
CA ARG A 33 -12.45 -31.50 33.37
C ARG A 33 -11.42 -30.82 32.48
N GLU A 34 -11.82 -29.83 31.70
CA GLU A 34 -10.91 -29.07 30.83
C GLU A 34 -9.73 -28.47 31.61
N SER A 35 -9.99 -27.91 32.79
CA SER A 35 -8.94 -27.35 33.66
C SER A 35 -7.90 -28.41 34.06
N ARG A 36 -8.35 -29.61 34.47
CA ARG A 36 -7.46 -30.74 34.79
C ARG A 36 -6.68 -31.22 33.57
N GLU A 37 -7.32 -31.25 32.39
CA GLU A 37 -6.65 -31.62 31.14
C GLU A 37 -5.55 -30.60 30.80
N SER A 38 -5.82 -29.30 30.90
CA SER A 38 -4.83 -28.23 30.72
C SER A 38 -3.69 -28.32 31.74
N GLU A 39 -3.97 -28.58 33.02
CA GLU A 39 -2.94 -28.75 34.07
C GLU A 39 -1.98 -29.91 33.75
N VAL A 40 -2.51 -31.06 33.33
CA VAL A 40 -1.68 -32.21 32.95
C VAL A 40 -0.81 -31.89 31.74
N LYS A 41 -1.35 -31.21 30.72
CA LYS A 41 -0.56 -30.78 29.55
C LYS A 41 0.55 -29.80 29.91
N LEU A 42 0.27 -28.84 30.79
CA LEU A 42 1.27 -27.89 31.26
C LEU A 42 2.40 -28.59 32.01
N ALA A 43 2.07 -29.55 32.89
CA ALA A 43 3.08 -30.35 33.58
C ALA A 43 3.96 -31.15 32.59
N LEU A 44 3.35 -31.83 31.63
CA LEU A 44 4.09 -32.57 30.59
C LEU A 44 4.92 -31.65 29.68
N LEU A 45 4.42 -30.46 29.37
CA LEU A 45 5.17 -29.44 28.63
C LEU A 45 6.41 -29.00 29.43
N THR A 46 6.31 -28.80 30.74
CA THR A 46 7.45 -28.50 31.61
C THR A 46 8.46 -29.64 31.61
N GLU A 47 8.01 -30.89 31.78
CA GLU A 47 8.88 -32.08 31.73
C GLU A 47 9.62 -32.19 30.37
N LEU A 48 8.92 -31.97 29.25
CA LEU A 48 9.49 -31.94 27.92
C LEU A 48 10.53 -30.81 27.76
N ASN A 49 10.24 -29.60 28.27
CA ASN A 49 11.18 -28.48 28.22
C ASN A 49 12.47 -28.80 28.97
N GLU A 50 12.36 -29.26 30.22
CA GLU A 50 13.51 -29.63 31.04
C GLU A 50 14.33 -30.77 30.43
N TRP A 51 13.64 -31.77 29.88
CA TRP A 51 14.31 -32.85 29.17
C TRP A 51 15.08 -32.31 27.96
N PHE A 52 14.46 -31.47 27.14
CA PHE A 52 15.11 -30.88 25.96
C PHE A 52 16.34 -30.05 26.35
N ASP A 53 16.25 -29.25 27.42
CA ASP A 53 17.36 -28.42 27.90
C ASP A 53 18.55 -29.26 28.40
N ARG A 54 18.29 -30.46 28.94
CA ARG A 54 19.33 -31.43 29.32
C ARG A 54 19.98 -32.11 28.11
N GLN A 55 19.25 -32.32 27.02
CA GLN A 55 19.77 -33.02 25.84
C GLN A 55 20.51 -32.10 24.87
N MET A 56 20.08 -30.84 24.73
CA MET A 56 20.59 -29.96 23.69
C MET A 56 21.81 -29.17 24.15
N THR A 57 22.84 -29.14 23.30
CA THR A 57 24.00 -28.27 23.53
C THR A 57 23.73 -26.87 23.00
N LYS A 58 24.37 -25.85 23.61
CA LYS A 58 24.29 -24.45 23.12
C LYS A 58 24.68 -24.32 21.65
N LYS A 59 25.64 -25.13 21.19
CA LYS A 59 26.08 -25.16 19.79
C LYS A 59 24.98 -25.68 18.86
N ALA A 60 24.35 -26.80 19.21
CA ALA A 60 23.24 -27.36 18.42
C ALA A 60 22.06 -26.38 18.33
N VAL A 61 21.71 -25.70 19.43
CA VAL A 61 20.62 -24.70 19.41
C VAL A 61 20.97 -23.49 18.52
N SER A 62 22.24 -23.08 18.46
CA SER A 62 22.68 -21.92 17.66
C SER A 62 22.42 -22.08 16.17
N GLU A 63 22.53 -23.30 15.63
CA GLU A 63 22.22 -23.56 14.21
C GLU A 63 20.73 -23.29 13.95
N TRP A 64 19.86 -23.77 14.83
CA TRP A 64 18.41 -23.58 14.72
C TRP A 64 17.97 -22.14 14.97
N VAL A 65 18.77 -21.32 15.66
CA VAL A 65 18.54 -19.86 15.77
C VAL A 65 18.60 -19.21 14.39
N ASP A 66 19.58 -19.55 13.56
CA ASP A 66 19.73 -18.94 12.24
C ASP A 66 18.65 -19.43 11.26
N HIS A 67 18.25 -20.70 11.36
CA HIS A 67 17.08 -21.22 10.64
C HIS A 67 15.80 -20.45 11.01
N PHE A 68 15.57 -20.24 12.31
CA PHE A 68 14.40 -19.49 12.78
C PHE A 68 14.41 -18.04 12.27
N LYS A 69 15.56 -17.35 12.40
CA LYS A 69 15.71 -15.98 11.92
C LYS A 69 15.49 -15.88 10.42
N THR A 70 16.02 -16.82 9.64
CA THR A 70 15.84 -16.84 8.19
C THR A 70 14.37 -16.99 7.82
N ALA A 71 13.67 -17.97 8.42
CA ALA A 71 12.26 -18.22 8.15
C ALA A 71 11.36 -17.05 8.58
N MET A 72 11.66 -16.42 9.72
CA MET A 72 10.94 -15.26 10.25
C MET A 72 11.39 -13.93 9.61
N GLY A 73 12.40 -13.96 8.75
CA GLY A 73 12.94 -12.79 8.09
C GLY A 73 13.61 -11.77 9.01
N LEU A 74 14.25 -12.24 10.10
CA LEU A 74 14.95 -11.46 11.10
C LEU A 74 16.45 -11.30 10.77
N PRO A 75 17.13 -10.23 11.23
CA PRO A 75 18.56 -10.04 10.98
C PRO A 75 19.41 -11.13 11.65
N LEU A 76 20.26 -11.83 10.88
CA LEU A 76 21.10 -12.93 11.39
C LEU A 76 22.10 -12.46 12.47
N HIS A 77 22.65 -11.26 12.32
CA HIS A 77 23.64 -10.69 13.23
C HIS A 77 23.04 -10.17 14.55
N GLN A 78 21.72 -10.13 14.70
CA GLN A 78 21.04 -9.66 15.91
C GLN A 78 20.47 -10.84 16.71
N PRO A 79 20.32 -10.72 18.05
CA PRO A 79 19.62 -11.74 18.83
C PRO A 79 18.14 -11.83 18.42
N ILE A 80 17.50 -12.98 18.69
CA ILE A 80 16.05 -13.10 18.52
C ILE A 80 15.36 -12.10 19.47
N PRO A 81 14.46 -11.24 18.98
CA PRO A 81 13.74 -10.31 19.85
C PRO A 81 12.93 -11.04 20.93
N SER A 82 12.81 -10.44 22.11
CA SER A 82 12.19 -11.07 23.29
C SER A 82 10.75 -11.52 23.05
N ASN A 83 9.98 -10.81 22.24
CA ASN A 83 8.60 -11.17 21.89
C ASN A 83 8.49 -12.44 21.03
N TYR A 84 9.56 -12.87 20.37
CA TYR A 84 9.61 -14.13 19.61
C TYR A 84 10.19 -15.30 20.40
N PHE A 85 10.65 -15.08 21.64
CA PHE A 85 11.29 -16.12 22.44
C PHE A 85 10.41 -17.36 22.62
N HIS A 86 9.14 -17.15 22.99
CA HIS A 86 8.20 -18.26 23.15
C HIS A 86 7.86 -18.93 21.81
N THR A 87 7.71 -18.16 20.72
CA THR A 87 7.46 -18.70 19.37
C THR A 87 8.61 -19.59 18.92
N PHE A 88 9.85 -19.14 19.13
CA PHE A 88 11.06 -19.92 18.87
C PHE A 88 11.10 -21.20 19.71
N ARG A 89 10.83 -21.10 21.02
CA ARG A 89 10.85 -22.26 21.92
C ARG A 89 9.83 -23.32 21.52
N PHE A 90 8.60 -22.92 21.21
CA PHE A 90 7.55 -23.84 20.77
C PHE A 90 7.83 -24.44 19.41
N TRP A 91 8.38 -23.65 18.48
CA TRP A 91 8.83 -24.17 17.19
C TRP A 91 9.88 -25.26 17.36
N LEU A 92 10.89 -25.06 18.21
CA LEU A 92 11.88 -26.09 18.50
C LEU A 92 11.25 -27.38 18.99
N LEU A 93 10.30 -27.30 19.93
CA LEU A 93 9.73 -28.48 20.59
C LEU A 93 8.78 -29.29 19.70
N PHE A 94 7.96 -28.61 18.90
CA PHE A 94 6.79 -29.23 18.25
C PHE A 94 6.90 -29.32 16.72
N ASP A 95 7.83 -28.59 16.10
CA ASP A 95 7.88 -28.47 14.64
C ASP A 95 9.28 -28.72 14.10
N ALA A 96 10.33 -28.17 14.70
CA ALA A 96 11.69 -28.29 14.18
C ALA A 96 12.23 -29.72 14.35
N PRO A 97 12.75 -30.37 13.28
CA PRO A 97 13.38 -31.69 13.37
C PRO A 97 14.83 -31.58 13.92
N CYS A 98 14.98 -30.98 15.10
CA CYS A 98 16.26 -30.58 15.67
C CYS A 98 17.00 -31.65 16.48
N MET A 99 16.44 -32.85 16.60
CA MET A 99 17.05 -33.99 17.29
C MET A 99 17.13 -35.20 16.35
N ASP A 100 18.29 -35.38 15.70
CA ASP A 100 18.54 -36.45 14.73
C ASP A 100 17.52 -36.50 13.59
N GLY A 101 17.11 -35.32 13.08
CA GLY A 101 16.08 -35.21 12.04
C GLY A 101 14.65 -35.47 12.53
N ARG A 102 14.44 -35.58 13.85
CA ARG A 102 13.13 -35.74 14.49
C ARG A 102 12.83 -34.60 15.44
N ARG A 103 11.55 -34.42 15.75
CA ARG A 103 11.09 -33.35 16.63
C ARG A 103 11.28 -33.75 18.09
N PRO A 104 11.62 -32.81 18.99
CA PRO A 104 11.81 -33.10 20.40
C PRO A 104 10.64 -33.83 21.05
N ALA A 105 9.40 -33.43 20.77
CA ALA A 105 8.21 -34.11 21.29
C ALA A 105 8.19 -35.62 20.92
N ASP A 106 8.54 -35.97 19.68
CA ASP A 106 8.58 -37.37 19.24
C ASP A 106 9.70 -38.15 19.92
N ARG A 107 10.88 -37.54 20.06
CA ARG A 107 12.04 -38.17 20.73
C ARG A 107 11.80 -38.35 22.22
N TRP A 108 11.15 -37.38 22.85
CA TRP A 108 10.81 -37.43 24.26
C TRP A 108 9.83 -38.56 24.57
N ARG A 109 8.85 -38.81 23.69
CA ARG A 109 7.92 -39.95 23.81
C ARG A 109 8.62 -41.28 23.99
N GLU A 110 9.76 -41.49 23.32
CA GLU A 110 10.50 -42.76 23.34
C GLU A 110 11.23 -43.00 24.68
N VAL A 111 11.47 -41.95 25.45
CA VAL A 111 12.28 -42.00 26.69
C VAL A 111 11.47 -41.68 27.94
N VAL A 112 10.32 -41.02 27.80
CA VAL A 112 9.42 -40.74 28.93
C VAL A 112 8.66 -42.02 29.31
N THR A 113 8.56 -42.29 30.60
CA THR A 113 7.69 -43.34 31.13
C THR A 113 6.51 -42.67 31.83
N PRO A 114 5.43 -42.35 31.09
CA PRO A 114 4.30 -41.64 31.67
C PRO A 114 3.52 -42.55 32.62
N LEU A 115 2.87 -41.95 33.62
CA LEU A 115 1.83 -42.64 34.36
C LEU A 115 0.70 -43.06 33.39
N PRO A 116 -0.02 -44.17 33.65
CA PRO A 116 -1.05 -44.68 32.73
C PRO A 116 -2.15 -43.66 32.37
N ASP A 117 -2.47 -42.74 33.28
CA ASP A 117 -3.45 -41.68 33.09
C ASP A 117 -2.93 -40.49 32.25
N ARG A 118 -1.60 -40.41 32.05
CA ARG A 118 -0.90 -39.36 31.30
C ARG A 118 -0.46 -39.78 29.89
N GLU A 119 -0.42 -41.08 29.59
CA GLU A 119 0.08 -41.61 28.31
C GLU A 119 -0.62 -40.97 27.09
N LYS A 120 -1.95 -40.88 27.12
CA LYS A 120 -2.75 -40.22 26.05
C LYS A 120 -2.37 -38.75 25.81
N TRP A 121 -1.86 -38.06 26.84
CA TRP A 121 -1.47 -36.65 26.74
C TRP A 121 -0.06 -36.49 26.18
N VAL A 122 0.82 -37.46 26.40
CA VAL A 122 2.10 -37.55 25.68
C VAL A 122 1.85 -37.75 24.19
N GLU A 123 0.92 -38.65 23.83
CA GLU A 123 0.53 -38.83 22.42
C GLU A 123 -0.07 -37.56 21.80
N GLU A 124 -0.89 -36.84 22.57
CA GLU A 124 -1.47 -35.57 22.14
C GLU A 124 -0.41 -34.51 21.87
N LEU A 125 0.59 -34.34 22.76
CA LEU A 125 1.74 -33.45 22.52
C LEU A 125 2.49 -33.84 21.25
N CYS A 126 2.60 -35.14 20.98
CA CYS A 126 3.16 -35.67 19.74
C CYS A 126 2.23 -35.56 18.53
N ARG A 127 1.10 -34.85 18.59
CA ARG A 127 0.27 -34.50 17.41
C ARG A 127 0.30 -33.01 17.11
N ILE A 128 0.65 -32.20 18.11
CA ILE A 128 0.76 -30.75 17.98
C ILE A 128 1.76 -30.40 16.87
N HIS A 129 1.33 -29.51 15.99
CA HIS A 129 2.13 -28.89 14.95
C HIS A 129 1.50 -27.53 14.61
N LEU A 130 2.27 -26.65 13.97
CA LEU A 130 1.75 -25.39 13.45
C LEU A 130 0.72 -25.64 12.35
N GLY A 131 -0.30 -24.80 12.26
CA GLY A 131 -1.32 -24.83 11.23
C GLY A 131 -1.83 -23.42 10.95
N CYS A 132 -2.55 -23.27 9.85
CA CYS A 132 -3.20 -22.02 9.48
C CYS A 132 -4.71 -22.25 9.40
N TYR A 133 -5.47 -21.39 10.08
CA TYR A 133 -6.90 -21.56 10.28
C TYR A 133 -7.65 -20.27 9.97
N GLU A 134 -8.79 -20.38 9.31
CA GLU A 134 -9.75 -19.28 9.12
C GLU A 134 -10.82 -19.35 10.21
N VAL A 135 -11.09 -18.22 10.87
CA VAL A 135 -12.19 -18.09 11.84
C VAL A 135 -13.50 -17.86 11.10
N LEU A 136 -14.45 -18.77 11.20
CA LEU A 136 -15.74 -18.70 10.50
C LEU A 136 -16.82 -18.04 11.35
N GLU A 137 -16.87 -18.39 12.63
CA GLU A 137 -17.86 -17.90 13.60
C GLU A 137 -17.24 -17.80 14.98
N VAL A 138 -17.71 -16.83 15.76
CA VAL A 138 -17.26 -16.58 17.14
C VAL A 138 -18.50 -16.43 18.02
N GLY A 139 -18.54 -17.19 19.12
CA GLY A 139 -19.66 -17.18 20.05
C GLY A 139 -19.22 -17.49 21.48
N GLY A 140 -19.31 -16.49 22.37
CA GLY A 140 -18.92 -16.67 23.78
C GLY A 140 -17.43 -16.98 23.92
N ASP A 141 -17.10 -18.13 24.53
CA ASP A 141 -15.74 -18.64 24.73
C ASP A 141 -15.30 -19.66 23.67
N GLU A 142 -16.00 -19.73 22.53
CA GLU A 142 -15.75 -20.68 21.46
C GLU A 142 -15.78 -20.01 20.07
N ALA A 143 -14.94 -20.51 19.16
CA ALA A 143 -14.98 -20.17 17.76
C ALA A 143 -14.97 -21.43 16.89
N ARG A 144 -15.62 -21.35 15.73
CA ARG A 144 -15.51 -22.34 14.66
C ARG A 144 -14.40 -21.90 13.72
N VAL A 145 -13.40 -22.75 13.54
CA VAL A 145 -12.27 -22.48 12.65
C VAL A 145 -12.15 -23.58 11.60
N ARG A 146 -11.57 -23.24 10.45
CA ARG A 146 -11.31 -24.20 9.38
C ARG A 146 -9.83 -24.18 8.99
N PRO A 147 -9.16 -25.34 8.89
CA PRO A 147 -7.82 -25.41 8.33
C PRO A 147 -7.79 -24.86 6.88
N LEU A 148 -6.78 -24.05 6.57
CA LEU A 148 -6.50 -23.58 5.22
C LEU A 148 -5.39 -24.43 4.58
N PRO A 149 -5.44 -24.66 3.25
CA PRO A 149 -6.42 -24.17 2.28
C PRO A 149 -7.76 -24.92 2.27
N TRP A 150 -7.80 -26.15 2.81
CA TRP A 150 -8.97 -27.00 2.93
C TRP A 150 -8.90 -27.79 4.24
N GLY A 151 -10.05 -28.15 4.81
CA GLY A 151 -10.15 -28.95 6.03
C GLY A 151 -11.56 -28.90 6.62
N GLU A 152 -11.83 -29.76 7.59
CA GLU A 152 -13.10 -29.78 8.33
C GLU A 152 -13.15 -28.69 9.41
N GLU A 153 -14.36 -28.29 9.80
CA GLU A 153 -14.55 -27.26 10.82
C GLU A 153 -14.31 -27.80 12.22
N LEU A 154 -13.47 -27.10 12.99
CA LEU A 154 -13.06 -27.46 14.33
C LEU A 154 -13.58 -26.43 15.34
N PRO A 155 -14.21 -26.86 16.45
CA PRO A 155 -14.52 -25.97 17.55
C PRO A 155 -13.26 -25.71 18.39
N VAL A 156 -12.94 -24.44 18.61
CA VAL A 156 -11.76 -24.00 19.37
C VAL A 156 -12.19 -23.08 20.50
N ARG A 157 -11.72 -23.35 21.71
CA ARG A 157 -11.86 -22.46 22.86
C ARG A 157 -11.03 -21.21 22.63
N VAL A 158 -11.67 -20.05 22.77
CA VAL A 158 -11.06 -18.74 22.56
C VAL A 158 -11.02 -18.00 23.89
N ALA A 159 -9.81 -17.68 24.36
CA ALA A 159 -9.58 -16.94 25.60
C ALA A 159 -9.46 -15.42 25.39
N GLU A 160 -9.03 -15.00 24.20
CA GLU A 160 -8.84 -13.61 23.81
C GLU A 160 -9.81 -13.22 22.67
N PRO A 161 -10.30 -11.98 22.59
CA PRO A 161 -11.20 -11.58 21.51
C PRO A 161 -10.60 -11.87 20.14
N ILE A 162 -11.33 -12.62 19.31
CA ILE A 162 -10.95 -12.90 17.93
C ILE A 162 -12.09 -12.52 16.99
N GLU A 163 -11.74 -11.97 15.83
CA GLU A 163 -12.72 -11.52 14.86
C GLU A 163 -13.09 -12.63 13.87
N LYS A 164 -14.36 -12.65 13.47
CA LYS A 164 -14.81 -13.46 12.35
C LYS A 164 -14.04 -13.07 11.08
N GLY A 165 -13.58 -14.07 10.34
CA GLY A 165 -12.81 -13.90 9.12
C GLY A 165 -11.31 -13.75 9.34
N ALA A 166 -10.84 -13.61 10.59
CA ALA A 166 -9.42 -13.57 10.91
C ALA A 166 -8.72 -14.88 10.50
N ILE A 167 -7.46 -14.75 10.09
CA ILE A 167 -6.59 -15.91 9.82
C ILE A 167 -5.64 -16.09 11.00
N VAL A 168 -5.57 -17.30 11.54
CA VAL A 168 -4.78 -17.62 12.71
C VAL A 168 -3.75 -18.66 12.34
N ILE A 169 -2.47 -18.33 12.53
CA ILE A 169 -1.40 -19.32 12.49
C ILE A 169 -1.10 -19.74 13.92
N ALA A 170 -1.44 -20.98 14.25
CA ALA A 170 -1.44 -21.49 15.62
C ALA A 170 -1.15 -22.98 15.67
N ARG A 171 -0.98 -23.53 16.87
CA ARG A 171 -1.00 -24.97 17.12
C ARG A 171 -2.29 -25.31 17.86
N LEU A 172 -2.95 -26.40 17.49
CA LEU A 172 -4.15 -26.86 18.18
C LEU A 172 -3.82 -28.04 19.10
N SER A 173 -4.45 -28.06 20.27
CA SER A 173 -4.45 -29.21 21.18
C SER A 173 -5.87 -29.53 21.64
N ARG A 174 -6.20 -30.80 21.75
CA ARG A 174 -7.54 -31.27 22.14
C ARG A 174 -7.84 -30.97 23.60
N LEU A 175 -8.97 -30.32 23.87
CA LEU A 175 -9.45 -29.95 25.20
C LEU A 175 -10.92 -30.38 25.34
N GLY A 176 -11.18 -31.44 26.12
CA GLY A 176 -12.53 -32.03 26.20
C GLY A 176 -13.03 -32.49 24.82
N ASN A 177 -14.12 -31.86 24.37
CA ASN A 177 -14.77 -32.11 23.08
C ASN A 177 -14.43 -31.06 22.00
N ARG A 178 -13.50 -30.15 22.30
CA ARG A 178 -13.07 -29.05 21.43
C ARG A 178 -11.54 -28.97 21.42
N TYR A 179 -11.00 -27.92 20.81
CA TYR A 179 -9.57 -27.64 20.78
C TYR A 179 -9.26 -26.35 21.54
N GLU A 180 -7.98 -26.12 21.83
CA GLU A 180 -7.47 -24.84 22.33
C GLU A 180 -6.24 -24.42 21.53
N TRP A 181 -5.99 -23.11 21.48
CA TRP A 181 -4.72 -22.57 20.99
C TRP A 181 -3.60 -22.99 21.95
N PHE A 182 -2.67 -23.80 21.46
CA PHE A 182 -1.58 -24.34 22.26
C PHE A 182 -0.29 -23.56 22.03
N GLY A 183 0.07 -22.73 23.01
CA GLY A 183 1.23 -21.86 22.93
C GLY A 183 1.00 -20.61 22.08
N PRO A 184 2.09 -19.97 21.60
CA PRO A 184 2.00 -18.74 20.83
C PRO A 184 1.28 -18.94 19.49
N TYR A 185 0.39 -18.01 19.16
CA TYR A 185 -0.26 -17.90 17.85
C TYR A 185 -0.16 -16.47 17.32
N THR A 186 -0.44 -16.31 16.03
CA THR A 186 -0.48 -15.00 15.37
C THR A 186 -1.76 -14.87 14.58
N THR A 187 -2.49 -13.78 14.81
CA THR A 187 -3.73 -13.45 14.12
C THR A 187 -3.45 -12.41 13.02
N PHE A 188 -4.06 -12.60 11.87
CA PHE A 188 -4.02 -11.70 10.73
C PHE A 188 -5.44 -11.28 10.34
N PHE A 189 -5.57 -10.06 9.82
CA PHE A 189 -6.85 -9.51 9.40
C PHE A 189 -7.43 -10.27 8.19
N HIS A 190 -8.76 -10.22 8.04
CA HIS A 190 -9.49 -10.94 7.00
C HIS A 190 -9.01 -10.60 5.59
N GLU A 191 -8.55 -9.36 5.35
CA GLU A 191 -8.08 -8.88 4.06
C GLU A 191 -6.81 -9.59 3.57
N MET A 192 -6.08 -10.27 4.47
CA MET A 192 -4.90 -11.07 4.12
C MET A 192 -5.25 -12.48 3.68
N ARG A 193 -6.50 -12.93 3.87
CA ARG A 193 -6.97 -14.28 3.54
C ARG A 193 -6.63 -14.70 2.13
N GLY A 194 -6.93 -13.85 1.14
CA GLY A 194 -6.72 -14.19 -0.28
C GLY A 194 -5.25 -14.46 -0.59
N GLU A 195 -4.34 -13.68 0.00
CA GLU A 195 -2.90 -13.76 -0.24
C GLU A 195 -2.30 -14.98 0.45
N ILE A 196 -2.65 -15.22 1.73
CA ILE A 196 -2.23 -16.41 2.49
C ILE A 196 -2.76 -17.68 1.83
N LEU A 197 -4.02 -17.69 1.39
CA LEU A 197 -4.61 -18.82 0.70
C LEU A 197 -3.90 -19.13 -0.63
N LEU A 198 -3.59 -18.10 -1.42
CA LEU A 198 -2.84 -18.26 -2.67
C LEU A 198 -1.43 -18.79 -2.41
N TYR A 199 -0.75 -18.31 -1.37
CA TYR A 199 0.56 -18.80 -0.97
C TYR A 199 0.52 -20.28 -0.57
N LEU A 200 -0.42 -20.67 0.29
CA LEU A 200 -0.59 -22.08 0.71
C LEU A 200 -0.95 -23.01 -0.45
N LYS A 201 -1.75 -22.55 -1.41
CA LYS A 201 -2.11 -23.33 -2.60
C LYS A 201 -0.94 -23.68 -3.51
N GLN A 202 0.20 -22.98 -3.40
CA GLN A 202 1.42 -23.34 -4.14
C GLN A 202 2.00 -24.68 -3.71
N PHE A 203 1.68 -25.12 -2.49
CA PHE A 203 2.21 -26.33 -1.89
C PHE A 203 1.20 -27.48 -1.81
N ALA A 204 -0.05 -27.24 -2.22
CA ALA A 204 -1.15 -28.14 -1.99
C ALA A 204 -1.57 -28.86 -3.27
N ASP A 205 -1.37 -30.18 -3.33
CA ASP A 205 -1.77 -31.00 -4.47
C ASP A 205 -3.26 -31.38 -4.38
N LYS A 206 -4.03 -31.07 -5.44
CA LYS A 206 -5.38 -31.64 -5.69
C LYS A 206 -6.39 -31.49 -4.55
N GLU A 207 -6.61 -30.27 -4.05
CA GLU A 207 -7.66 -29.96 -3.04
C GLU A 207 -7.57 -30.76 -1.73
N LYS A 208 -6.38 -31.24 -1.36
CA LYS A 208 -6.16 -31.95 -0.09
C LYS A 208 -5.67 -31.02 1.00
N GLU A 209 -6.15 -31.25 2.22
CA GLU A 209 -5.63 -30.59 3.42
C GLU A 209 -4.11 -30.77 3.54
N LEU A 210 -3.42 -29.70 3.92
CA LEU A 210 -1.99 -29.72 4.14
C LEU A 210 -1.69 -30.51 5.41
N GLY A 211 -1.15 -31.70 5.22
CA GLY A 211 -0.82 -32.59 6.31
C GLY A 211 0.31 -32.07 7.20
N ARG A 212 0.47 -32.72 8.34
CA ARG A 212 1.49 -32.44 9.33
C ARG A 212 2.92 -32.28 8.76
N ASP A 213 3.34 -33.18 7.88
CA ASP A 213 4.71 -33.17 7.34
C ASP A 213 5.02 -31.91 6.51
N PHE A 214 3.99 -31.30 5.92
CA PHE A 214 4.12 -29.99 5.29
C PHE A 214 4.38 -28.93 6.38
N TRP A 215 3.52 -28.86 7.39
CA TRP A 215 3.61 -27.84 8.43
C TRP A 215 4.89 -27.90 9.26
N VAL A 216 5.40 -29.11 9.48
CA VAL A 216 6.70 -29.35 10.12
C VAL A 216 7.85 -28.75 9.31
N ARG A 217 7.78 -28.79 7.98
CA ARG A 217 8.82 -28.26 7.09
C ARG A 217 8.66 -26.78 6.78
N GLU A 218 7.46 -26.37 6.39
CA GLU A 218 7.17 -25.07 5.80
C GLU A 218 6.43 -24.11 6.73
N GLY A 219 5.86 -24.60 7.83
CA GLY A 219 4.94 -23.82 8.68
C GLY A 219 5.56 -22.53 9.23
N LEU A 220 6.82 -22.57 9.65
CA LEU A 220 7.50 -21.37 10.12
C LEU A 220 7.74 -20.36 8.97
N GLY A 221 8.03 -20.84 7.77
CA GLY A 221 8.14 -20.00 6.57
C GLY A 221 6.82 -19.32 6.23
N VAL A 222 5.70 -20.05 6.32
CA VAL A 222 4.34 -19.49 6.15
C VAL A 222 4.08 -18.37 7.15
N LEU A 223 4.45 -18.57 8.43
CA LEU A 223 4.30 -17.56 9.46
C LEU A 223 5.14 -16.31 9.16
N GLY A 224 6.42 -16.49 8.86
CA GLY A 224 7.34 -15.40 8.55
C GLY A 224 6.95 -14.60 7.31
N TRP A 225 6.52 -15.28 6.25
CA TRP A 225 5.99 -14.66 5.04
C TRP A 225 4.75 -13.81 5.36
N SER A 226 3.82 -14.36 6.14
CA SER A 226 2.58 -13.68 6.51
C SER A 226 2.84 -12.42 7.35
N ILE A 227 3.77 -12.48 8.33
CA ILE A 227 4.16 -11.31 9.15
C ILE A 227 4.78 -10.21 8.28
N ARG A 228 5.67 -10.57 7.34
CA ARG A 228 6.28 -9.59 6.44
C ARG A 228 5.21 -8.91 5.58
N ARG A 229 4.30 -9.70 5.03
CA ARG A 229 3.21 -9.18 4.19
C ARG A 229 2.28 -8.23 4.96
N ALA A 230 2.01 -8.52 6.24
CA ALA A 230 1.21 -7.66 7.11
C ALA A 230 1.89 -6.29 7.33
N LYS A 231 3.21 -6.29 7.61
CA LYS A 231 4.01 -5.06 7.77
C LYS A 231 4.01 -4.21 6.50
N ASP A 232 4.16 -4.84 5.34
CA ASP A 232 4.15 -4.11 4.06
C ASP A 232 2.82 -3.37 3.83
N ARG A 233 1.69 -3.97 4.25
CA ARG A 233 0.38 -3.33 4.16
C ARG A 233 0.22 -2.16 5.13
N GLU A 234 0.70 -2.30 6.35
CA GLU A 234 0.64 -1.25 7.37
C GLU A 234 1.49 -0.02 6.97
N GLU A 235 2.69 -0.26 6.42
CA GLU A 235 3.53 0.82 5.88
C GLU A 235 2.87 1.54 4.70
N ILE A 236 2.23 0.80 3.79
CA ILE A 236 1.46 1.39 2.68
C ILE A 236 0.30 2.24 3.21
N SER A 237 -0.45 1.77 4.22
CA SER A 237 -1.53 2.54 4.85
C SER A 237 -1.02 3.85 5.44
N LYS A 238 0.08 3.80 6.21
CA LYS A 238 0.71 5.00 6.77
C LYS A 238 1.20 5.98 5.71
N ILE A 239 1.69 5.47 4.57
CA ILE A 239 2.04 6.32 3.43
C ILE A 239 0.77 7.03 2.92
N ILE A 240 -0.34 6.31 2.71
CA ILE A 240 -1.59 6.89 2.20
C ILE A 240 -2.17 7.93 3.16
N GLU A 241 -2.28 7.60 4.45
CA GLU A 241 -2.77 8.50 5.49
C GLU A 241 -1.92 9.78 5.55
N SER A 242 -0.59 9.65 5.52
CA SER A 242 0.32 10.82 5.50
C SER A 242 0.18 11.67 4.24
N VAL A 243 -0.33 11.10 3.14
CA VAL A 243 -0.50 11.82 1.87
C VAL A 243 -1.83 12.55 1.85
N GLU A 244 -2.91 11.97 2.37
CA GLU A 244 -4.20 12.65 2.52
C GLU A 244 -4.08 13.88 3.44
N GLU A 245 -3.25 13.81 4.49
CA GLU A 245 -2.97 14.94 5.37
C GLU A 245 -2.10 16.04 4.73
N VAL A 246 -1.25 15.70 3.75
CA VAL A 246 -0.26 16.62 3.14
C VAL A 246 -0.65 17.05 1.72
N ALA A 247 -1.80 16.65 1.19
CA ALA A 247 -2.21 17.00 -0.17
C ALA A 247 -2.77 18.45 -0.25
N PRO A 248 -1.89 19.44 -0.50
CA PRO A 248 -2.19 20.40 -1.54
C PRO A 248 -1.00 20.57 -2.48
N ALA A 249 -0.67 19.54 -3.26
CA ALA A 249 0.23 19.72 -4.41
C ALA A 249 -0.47 20.40 -5.60
N ALA A 250 -1.82 20.32 -5.66
CA ALA A 250 -2.61 20.97 -6.71
C ALA A 250 -2.65 22.51 -6.59
N GLU A 251 -2.55 23.06 -5.37
CA GLU A 251 -2.61 24.52 -5.14
C GLU A 251 -1.41 25.27 -5.73
N ASN A 252 -0.28 24.61 -5.99
CA ASN A 252 0.91 25.27 -6.54
C ASN A 252 0.88 25.47 -8.06
N LEU A 253 -0.04 24.81 -8.78
CA LEU A 253 -0.14 24.95 -10.25
C LEU A 253 -1.06 26.09 -10.69
N ILE A 254 -1.96 26.55 -9.82
CA ILE A 254 -2.89 27.64 -10.11
C ILE A 254 -2.47 28.88 -9.30
N PRO A 255 -2.10 30.00 -9.94
CA PRO A 255 -1.84 31.25 -9.24
C PRO A 255 -3.01 31.67 -8.36
N ALA A 256 -2.75 31.97 -7.08
CA ALA A 256 -3.75 32.44 -6.12
C ALA A 256 -4.48 33.73 -6.55
N SER A 257 -3.95 34.45 -7.55
CA SER A 257 -4.51 35.70 -8.07
C SER A 257 -5.47 35.52 -9.27
N LEU A 258 -5.79 34.29 -9.70
CA LEU A 258 -6.71 34.05 -10.83
C LEU A 258 -8.17 33.96 -10.36
N PRO A 259 -9.06 34.88 -10.78
CA PRO A 259 -10.48 34.80 -10.47
C PRO A 259 -11.18 33.65 -11.23
N GLU A 260 -12.16 33.01 -10.61
CA GLU A 260 -13.16 32.20 -11.31
C GLU A 260 -14.38 33.08 -11.64
N LEU A 261 -14.57 33.41 -12.93
CA LEU A 261 -15.70 34.21 -13.36
C LEU A 261 -16.92 33.34 -13.73
N PRO A 262 -18.14 33.72 -13.32
CA PRO A 262 -19.39 33.10 -13.77
C PRO A 262 -19.50 33.15 -15.31
N GLU A 263 -20.13 32.16 -15.92
CA GLU A 263 -20.22 32.04 -17.40
C GLU A 263 -20.78 33.30 -18.08
N GLY A 264 -21.70 34.02 -17.45
CA GLY A 264 -22.30 35.26 -17.98
C GLY A 264 -21.34 36.46 -18.08
N GLU A 265 -20.20 36.41 -17.38
CA GLU A 265 -19.21 37.49 -17.33
C GLU A 265 -17.96 37.23 -18.17
N ARG A 266 -17.88 36.05 -18.82
CA ARG A 266 -16.73 35.61 -19.62
C ARG A 266 -16.68 36.26 -21.00
N ASN A 267 -16.42 37.57 -21.03
CA ASN A 267 -16.31 38.33 -22.26
C ASN A 267 -14.95 39.05 -22.35
N CYS A 268 -14.18 38.77 -23.40
CA CYS A 268 -12.94 39.47 -23.68
C CYS A 268 -13.23 40.94 -24.02
N PRO A 269 -12.50 41.94 -23.47
CA PRO A 269 -12.76 43.35 -23.77
C PRO A 269 -12.64 43.67 -25.27
N GLU A 270 -13.52 44.54 -25.77
CA GLU A 270 -13.52 44.96 -27.19
C GLU A 270 -12.17 45.54 -27.63
N ALA A 271 -11.53 46.31 -26.76
CA ALA A 271 -10.19 46.86 -27.01
C ALA A 271 -9.14 45.77 -27.27
N VAL A 272 -9.19 44.67 -26.51
CA VAL A 272 -8.27 43.54 -26.70
C VAL A 272 -8.59 42.82 -28.00
N ASN A 273 -9.88 42.55 -28.28
CA ASN A 273 -10.29 41.92 -29.54
C ASN A 273 -9.83 42.74 -30.75
N HIS A 274 -9.97 44.06 -30.70
CA HIS A 274 -9.49 44.96 -31.76
C HIS A 274 -7.96 44.90 -31.92
N GLN A 275 -7.20 44.89 -30.82
CA GLN A 275 -5.74 44.77 -30.86
C GLN A 275 -5.27 43.42 -31.43
N LEU A 276 -5.95 42.32 -31.10
CA LEU A 276 -5.65 41.00 -31.67
C LEU A 276 -5.96 40.97 -33.18
N GLN A 277 -7.01 41.67 -33.62
CA GLN A 277 -7.34 41.81 -35.04
C GLN A 277 -6.29 42.63 -35.79
N LEU A 278 -5.88 43.78 -35.25
CA LEU A 278 -4.81 44.60 -35.84
C LEU A 278 -3.50 43.79 -35.98
N PHE A 279 -3.12 43.05 -34.95
CA PHE A 279 -1.96 42.15 -35.04
C PHE A 279 -2.11 41.11 -36.16
N PHE A 280 -3.32 40.56 -36.32
CA PHE A 280 -3.58 39.60 -37.38
C PHE A 280 -3.42 40.26 -38.76
N GLU A 281 -3.97 41.45 -38.95
CA GLU A 281 -3.88 42.19 -40.21
C GLU A 281 -2.45 42.60 -40.56
N ASP A 282 -1.72 43.14 -39.58
CA ASP A 282 -0.37 43.68 -39.79
C ASP A 282 0.71 42.60 -39.92
N VAL A 283 0.61 41.53 -39.12
CA VAL A 283 1.69 40.54 -38.97
C VAL A 283 1.33 39.19 -39.59
N VAL A 284 0.06 38.79 -39.52
CA VAL A 284 -0.35 37.42 -39.88
C VAL A 284 -0.85 37.31 -41.31
N SER A 285 -1.66 38.27 -41.80
CA SER A 285 -2.22 38.27 -43.15
C SER A 285 -1.18 38.16 -44.29
N PRO A 286 0.04 38.73 -44.17
CA PRO A 286 1.08 38.54 -45.20
C PRO A 286 1.67 37.11 -45.27
N LEU A 287 1.42 36.27 -44.26
CA LEU A 287 2.00 34.92 -44.16
C LEU A 287 1.22 33.89 -45.00
N GLN A 288 1.81 32.72 -45.22
CA GLN A 288 1.13 31.60 -45.89
C GLN A 288 -0.13 31.15 -45.13
N ARG A 289 -1.19 30.75 -45.86
CA ARG A 289 -2.50 30.37 -45.31
C ARG A 289 -2.43 29.38 -44.14
N ARG A 290 -1.59 28.34 -44.23
CA ARG A 290 -1.40 27.35 -43.16
C ARG A 290 -0.80 27.97 -41.89
N THR A 291 0.08 28.96 -42.04
CA THR A 291 0.67 29.71 -40.91
C THR A 291 -0.36 30.64 -40.30
N GLN A 292 -1.22 31.27 -41.10
CA GLN A 292 -2.33 32.10 -40.61
C GLN A 292 -3.28 31.30 -39.71
N GLU A 293 -3.63 30.07 -40.11
CA GLU A 293 -4.50 29.18 -39.32
C GLU A 293 -3.90 28.86 -37.94
N LEU A 294 -2.59 28.59 -37.89
CA LEU A 294 -1.86 28.31 -36.66
C LEU A 294 -1.81 29.52 -35.71
N TYR A 295 -1.56 30.71 -36.25
CA TYR A 295 -1.59 31.95 -35.47
C TYR A 295 -3.02 32.24 -34.98
N GLY A 296 -4.01 32.12 -35.86
CA GLY A 296 -5.42 32.33 -35.51
C GLY A 296 -5.90 31.39 -34.40
N ARG A 297 -5.48 30.12 -34.38
CA ARG A 297 -5.78 29.19 -33.28
C ARG A 297 -5.20 29.67 -31.96
N THR A 298 -3.96 30.15 -31.96
CA THR A 298 -3.30 30.69 -30.76
C THR A 298 -3.99 31.95 -30.25
N LEU A 299 -4.35 32.88 -31.13
CA LEU A 299 -5.03 34.13 -30.75
C LEU A 299 -6.42 33.86 -30.15
N ARG A 300 -7.19 32.92 -30.74
CA ARG A 300 -8.47 32.49 -30.15
C ARG A 300 -8.28 31.85 -28.78
N PHE A 301 -7.30 30.96 -28.64
CA PHE A 301 -7.00 30.31 -27.36
C PHE A 301 -6.63 31.31 -26.28
N PHE A 302 -5.80 32.31 -26.61
CA PHE A 302 -5.46 33.41 -25.70
C PHE A 302 -6.69 34.25 -25.32
N ARG A 303 -7.54 34.59 -26.30
CA ARG A 303 -8.79 35.31 -26.06
C ARG A 303 -9.70 34.55 -25.09
N ASP A 304 -9.82 33.24 -25.27
CA ASP A 304 -10.67 32.39 -24.44
C ASP A 304 -10.13 32.32 -22.99
N TYR A 305 -8.80 32.31 -22.82
CA TYR A 305 -8.17 32.43 -21.50
C TYR A 305 -8.48 33.77 -20.81
N VAL A 306 -8.35 34.88 -21.54
CA VAL A 306 -8.68 36.23 -21.05
C VAL A 306 -10.15 36.32 -20.65
N ALA A 307 -11.05 35.83 -21.51
CA ALA A 307 -12.48 35.81 -21.25
C ALA A 307 -12.80 34.99 -19.98
N THR A 308 -12.18 33.83 -19.81
CA THR A 308 -12.47 32.91 -18.71
C THR A 308 -12.06 33.45 -17.35
N HIS A 309 -10.87 34.06 -17.24
CA HIS A 309 -10.30 34.44 -15.94
C HIS A 309 -10.42 35.93 -15.59
N PHE A 310 -10.55 36.81 -16.57
CA PHE A 310 -10.53 38.26 -16.34
C PHE A 310 -11.76 38.99 -16.88
N GLY A 311 -12.40 38.43 -17.91
CA GLY A 311 -13.60 39.01 -18.51
C GLY A 311 -13.37 40.47 -18.92
N LYS A 312 -14.39 41.31 -18.69
CA LYS A 312 -14.34 42.74 -19.06
C LYS A 312 -13.33 43.56 -18.24
N ALA A 313 -12.89 43.06 -17.08
CA ALA A 313 -11.95 43.73 -16.20
C ALA A 313 -10.48 43.56 -16.65
N PHE A 314 -10.22 42.86 -17.76
CA PHE A 314 -8.88 42.59 -18.21
C PHE A 314 -8.12 43.87 -18.63
N HIS A 315 -6.90 43.99 -18.11
CA HIS A 315 -5.89 44.92 -18.57
C HIS A 315 -4.57 44.17 -18.76
N TRP A 316 -3.77 44.57 -19.76
CA TRP A 316 -2.50 43.90 -20.08
C TRP A 316 -1.51 43.78 -18.91
N ARG A 317 -1.58 44.68 -17.92
CA ARG A 317 -0.77 44.63 -16.69
C ARG A 317 -1.08 43.45 -15.78
N LEU A 318 -2.25 42.82 -15.94
CA LEU A 318 -2.64 41.62 -15.19
C LEU A 318 -1.90 40.36 -15.66
N LEU A 319 -1.28 40.38 -16.84
CA LEU A 319 -0.42 39.29 -17.32
C LEU A 319 0.96 39.35 -16.65
N THR A 320 0.99 39.01 -15.36
CA THR A 320 2.22 38.80 -14.61
C THR A 320 2.95 37.53 -15.07
N GLU A 321 4.19 37.34 -14.62
CA GLU A 321 4.95 36.11 -14.90
C GLU A 321 4.17 34.85 -14.47
N ASP A 322 3.58 34.85 -13.27
CA ASP A 322 2.80 33.72 -12.75
C ASP A 322 1.56 33.40 -13.60
N VAL A 323 0.82 34.43 -14.04
CA VAL A 323 -0.36 34.26 -14.90
C VAL A 323 0.06 33.70 -16.27
N LEU A 324 1.17 34.17 -16.82
CA LEU A 324 1.71 33.67 -18.09
C LEU A 324 2.26 32.25 -17.97
N GLU A 325 2.88 31.89 -16.84
CA GLU A 325 3.28 30.52 -16.52
C GLU A 325 2.06 29.59 -16.46
N HIS A 326 0.97 30.01 -15.83
CA HIS A 326 -0.28 29.24 -15.81
C HIS A 326 -0.91 29.09 -17.21
N LEU A 327 -1.07 30.19 -17.96
CA LEU A 327 -1.60 30.17 -19.33
C LEU A 327 -0.84 29.17 -20.20
N CYS A 328 0.49 29.23 -20.15
CA CYS A 328 1.34 28.47 -21.07
C CYS A 328 1.68 27.06 -20.56
N GLY A 329 1.85 26.89 -19.25
CA GLY A 329 2.30 25.64 -18.63
C GLY A 329 1.18 24.73 -18.14
N VAL A 330 0.02 25.28 -17.79
CA VAL A 330 -1.11 24.53 -17.19
C VAL A 330 -2.34 24.57 -18.08
N TRP A 331 -2.89 25.76 -18.34
CA TRP A 331 -4.10 25.93 -19.14
C TRP A 331 -3.94 25.38 -20.55
N TYR A 332 -2.79 25.62 -21.19
CA TYR A 332 -2.47 25.01 -22.49
C TYR A 332 -2.46 23.47 -22.44
N VAL A 333 -1.90 22.87 -21.40
CA VAL A 333 -1.81 21.39 -21.28
C VAL A 333 -3.17 20.75 -21.03
N ASP A 334 -4.05 21.44 -20.31
CA ASP A 334 -5.39 20.97 -19.95
C ASP A 334 -6.39 21.15 -21.08
N GLN A 335 -6.37 22.31 -21.75
CA GLN A 335 -7.41 22.70 -22.71
C GLN A 335 -6.98 22.52 -24.17
N ALA A 336 -5.67 22.54 -24.46
CA ALA A 336 -5.22 22.32 -25.83
C ALA A 336 -5.01 20.82 -26.07
N GLU A 337 -5.59 20.31 -27.17
CA GLU A 337 -5.13 19.09 -27.83
C GLU A 337 -3.77 19.33 -28.53
N GLY A 338 -2.81 19.88 -27.79
CA GLY A 338 -1.55 20.39 -28.29
C GLY A 338 -0.54 19.27 -28.54
N THR A 339 0.18 19.36 -29.66
CA THR A 339 1.37 18.55 -29.92
C THR A 339 2.63 19.29 -29.47
N PRO A 340 3.77 18.62 -29.32
CA PRO A 340 5.04 19.27 -29.00
C PRO A 340 5.39 20.38 -29.99
N VAL A 341 5.15 20.16 -31.29
CA VAL A 341 5.31 21.18 -32.34
C VAL A 341 4.30 22.31 -32.18
N GLY A 342 3.03 21.99 -31.91
CA GLY A 342 1.98 22.97 -31.67
C GLY A 342 2.29 23.92 -30.50
N SER A 343 2.88 23.39 -29.42
CA SER A 343 3.25 24.19 -28.25
C SER A 343 4.37 25.21 -28.56
N LYS A 344 5.34 24.84 -29.40
CA LYS A 344 6.38 25.78 -29.88
C LYS A 344 5.79 26.89 -30.73
N ILE A 345 4.82 26.54 -31.59
CA ILE A 345 4.13 27.52 -32.43
C ILE A 345 3.35 28.49 -31.55
N PHE A 346 2.58 27.97 -30.60
CA PHE A 346 1.83 28.74 -29.61
C PHE A 346 2.73 29.75 -28.87
N LEU A 347 3.82 29.27 -28.27
CA LEU A 347 4.76 30.14 -27.53
C LEU A 347 5.41 31.20 -28.43
N ASN A 348 5.73 30.86 -29.68
CA ASN A 348 6.31 31.80 -30.63
C ASN A 348 5.30 32.84 -31.13
N THR A 349 4.04 32.47 -31.35
CA THR A 349 2.98 33.40 -31.73
C THR A 349 2.72 34.40 -30.61
N LEU A 350 2.61 33.96 -29.35
CA LEU A 350 2.49 34.87 -28.21
C LEU A 350 3.70 35.80 -28.07
N LYS A 351 4.92 35.27 -28.31
CA LYS A 351 6.14 36.07 -28.33
C LYS A 351 6.06 37.20 -29.36
N GLN A 352 5.59 36.90 -30.58
CA GLN A 352 5.46 37.92 -31.63
C GLN A 352 4.35 38.93 -31.29
N LEU A 353 3.19 38.46 -30.83
CA LEU A 353 2.09 39.33 -30.40
C LEU A 353 2.54 40.33 -29.34
N PHE A 354 3.19 39.87 -28.27
CA PHE A 354 3.58 40.75 -27.17
C PHE A 354 4.72 41.70 -27.55
N ARG A 355 5.62 41.31 -28.47
CA ARG A 355 6.63 42.24 -29.01
C ARG A 355 5.99 43.32 -29.86
N TRP A 356 5.08 42.93 -30.76
CA TRP A 356 4.36 43.88 -31.60
C TRP A 356 3.55 44.86 -30.76
N LEU A 357 2.81 44.40 -29.74
CA LEU A 357 2.08 45.29 -28.82
C LEU A 357 2.99 46.30 -28.11
N ASN A 358 4.21 45.90 -27.77
CA ASN A 358 5.19 46.79 -27.15
C ASN A 358 5.78 47.80 -28.14
N GLU A 359 6.03 47.38 -29.38
CA GLU A 359 6.51 48.25 -30.48
C GLU A 359 5.47 49.30 -30.87
N GLN A 360 4.18 48.94 -30.87
CA GLN A 360 3.07 49.87 -31.12
C GLN A 360 2.74 50.78 -29.92
N GLY A 361 3.44 50.63 -28.79
CA GLY A 361 3.16 51.39 -27.57
C GLY A 361 1.82 51.05 -26.89
N MET A 362 1.19 49.93 -27.26
CA MET A 362 -0.11 49.52 -26.74
C MET A 362 -0.01 48.81 -25.38
N ALA A 363 1.02 47.97 -25.18
CA ALA A 363 1.22 47.25 -23.93
C ALA A 363 2.66 46.75 -23.74
N SER A 364 3.16 46.77 -22.51
CA SER A 364 4.53 46.36 -22.15
C SER A 364 4.63 44.93 -21.59
N VAL A 365 3.81 43.98 -22.08
CA VAL A 365 3.72 42.60 -21.53
C VAL A 365 4.93 41.74 -21.87
N TYR A 366 5.66 42.09 -22.93
CA TYR A 366 6.79 41.29 -23.40
C TYR A 366 7.89 41.09 -22.35
N SER A 367 8.11 42.07 -21.46
CA SER A 367 9.09 41.96 -20.38
C SER A 367 8.74 40.84 -19.39
N ALA A 368 7.45 40.69 -19.05
CA ALA A 368 6.95 39.61 -18.20
C ALA A 368 6.93 38.26 -18.92
N TYR A 369 6.68 38.25 -20.23
CA TYR A 369 6.61 37.00 -21.01
C TYR A 369 7.98 36.41 -21.37
N ARG A 370 9.00 37.24 -21.57
CA ARG A 370 10.35 36.79 -21.95
C ARG A 370 10.91 35.69 -21.03
N PRO A 371 10.91 35.80 -19.68
CA PRO A 371 11.40 34.73 -18.80
C PRO A 371 10.57 33.45 -18.94
N VAL A 372 9.24 33.55 -19.00
CA VAL A 372 8.32 32.41 -19.20
C VAL A 372 8.63 31.68 -20.51
N TYR A 373 8.80 32.42 -21.60
CA TYR A 373 9.14 31.86 -22.91
C TYR A 373 10.46 31.07 -22.87
N ILE A 374 11.51 31.63 -22.25
CA ILE A 374 12.82 30.98 -22.16
C ILE A 374 12.71 29.66 -21.39
N LYS A 375 11.94 29.63 -20.29
CA LYS A 375 11.67 28.42 -19.51
C LYS A 375 10.90 27.38 -20.33
N LEU A 376 9.78 27.79 -20.94
CA LEU A 376 8.80 26.85 -21.51
C LEU A 376 9.10 26.38 -22.93
N ILE A 377 9.91 27.10 -23.72
CA ILE A 377 10.15 26.73 -25.13
C ILE A 377 10.77 25.34 -25.31
N ARG A 378 11.43 24.82 -24.27
CA ARG A 378 11.96 23.45 -24.22
C ARG A 378 11.11 22.53 -23.33
N SER A 379 10.70 23.00 -22.15
CA SER A 379 10.04 22.14 -21.16
C SER A 379 8.59 21.79 -21.50
N LEU A 380 7.82 22.71 -22.09
CA LEU A 380 6.43 22.46 -22.45
C LEU A 380 6.28 21.39 -23.56
N PRO A 381 7.01 21.46 -24.69
CA PRO A 381 6.97 20.39 -25.69
C PRO A 381 7.30 19.02 -25.11
N MET A 382 8.30 18.95 -24.23
CA MET A 382 8.75 17.72 -23.59
C MET A 382 7.72 17.18 -22.58
N ALA A 383 7.04 18.06 -21.84
CA ALA A 383 5.93 17.66 -20.96
C ALA A 383 4.78 17.03 -21.76
N LEU A 384 4.48 17.55 -22.95
CA LEU A 384 3.49 16.96 -23.85
C LEU A 384 3.94 15.61 -24.44
N GLU A 385 5.23 15.46 -24.77
CA GLU A 385 5.81 14.17 -25.15
C GLU A 385 5.71 13.17 -24.00
N ALA A 386 6.01 13.60 -22.77
CA ALA A 386 5.89 12.79 -21.57
C ALA A 386 4.44 12.38 -21.29
N LYS A 387 3.48 13.31 -21.39
CA LYS A 387 2.03 13.02 -21.28
C LYS A 387 1.64 11.91 -22.25
N ARG A 388 2.03 12.04 -23.52
CA ARG A 388 1.71 11.06 -24.55
C ARG A 388 2.32 9.69 -24.24
N TRP A 389 3.63 9.67 -23.96
CA TRP A 389 4.33 8.42 -23.69
C TRP A 389 3.78 7.70 -22.46
N ILE A 390 3.55 8.43 -21.36
CA ILE A 390 3.02 7.85 -20.12
C ILE A 390 1.62 7.27 -20.35
N ARG A 391 0.73 7.96 -21.07
CA ARG A 391 -0.61 7.43 -21.38
C ARG A 391 -0.58 6.17 -22.24
N GLU A 392 0.41 6.05 -23.13
CA GLU A 392 0.57 4.91 -24.03
C GLU A 392 1.29 3.72 -23.36
N HIS A 393 2.28 3.96 -22.49
CA HIS A 393 3.20 2.93 -21.98
C HIS A 393 3.29 2.84 -20.45
N GLY A 394 3.03 3.94 -19.74
CA GLY A 394 3.22 4.05 -18.29
C GLY A 394 1.96 3.80 -17.45
N VAL A 395 0.78 3.75 -18.08
CA VAL A 395 -0.50 3.52 -17.40
C VAL A 395 -0.90 2.05 -17.47
N GLN A 396 -1.03 1.42 -16.31
CA GLN A 396 -1.51 0.04 -16.21
C GLN A 396 -3.04 0.00 -16.17
N ARG A 397 -3.65 -0.69 -17.14
CA ARG A 397 -5.11 -0.83 -17.26
C ARG A 397 -5.56 -2.21 -16.75
N GLY A 398 -6.49 -2.26 -15.81
CA GLY A 398 -7.06 -3.50 -15.25
C GLY A 398 -7.69 -3.31 -13.86
N GLU A 399 -8.29 -4.36 -13.30
CA GLU A 399 -8.75 -4.35 -11.90
C GLU A 399 -7.54 -4.28 -10.94
N ILE A 400 -7.49 -3.22 -10.12
CA ILE A 400 -6.37 -2.95 -9.23
C ILE A 400 -6.83 -3.14 -7.79
N LYS A 401 -6.32 -4.20 -7.15
CA LYS A 401 -6.48 -4.47 -5.70
C LYS A 401 -5.37 -3.80 -4.88
N ALA A 402 -5.00 -2.57 -5.23
CA ALA A 402 -4.01 -1.79 -4.49
C ALA A 402 -4.64 -0.42 -4.17
N PRO A 403 -4.30 0.17 -3.03
CA PRO A 403 -4.80 1.48 -2.68
C PRO A 403 -4.30 2.53 -3.69
N THR A 404 -5.18 3.48 -4.00
CA THR A 404 -4.97 4.50 -5.03
C THR A 404 -4.92 5.88 -4.41
N LEU A 405 -4.02 6.73 -4.92
CA LEU A 405 -3.93 8.14 -4.59
C LEU A 405 -4.27 8.96 -5.82
N THR A 406 -5.17 9.93 -5.68
CA THR A 406 -5.53 10.88 -6.74
C THR A 406 -4.92 12.24 -6.43
N GLY A 407 -4.25 12.86 -7.40
CA GLY A 407 -3.68 14.19 -7.19
C GLY A 407 -2.65 14.57 -8.25
N THR A 408 -1.86 15.59 -7.91
CA THR A 408 -0.73 16.05 -8.71
C THR A 408 0.57 15.70 -8.00
N PHE A 409 1.48 15.02 -8.69
CA PHE A 409 2.70 14.47 -8.10
C PHE A 409 3.94 14.88 -8.89
N MET A 410 5.09 15.00 -8.21
CA MET A 410 6.36 15.31 -8.89
C MET A 410 7.02 14.02 -9.38
N LEU A 411 7.15 13.85 -10.68
CA LEU A 411 7.91 12.76 -11.30
C LEU A 411 9.35 13.22 -11.57
N THR A 412 10.32 12.40 -11.17
CA THR A 412 11.75 12.58 -11.46
C THR A 412 12.40 11.23 -11.79
N LEU A 413 13.59 11.27 -12.38
CA LEU A 413 14.41 10.08 -12.63
C LEU A 413 15.64 10.11 -11.73
N SER A 414 15.91 9.00 -11.05
CA SER A 414 17.11 8.79 -10.23
C SER A 414 18.02 7.74 -10.85
N ALA A 415 19.22 7.54 -10.29
CA ALA A 415 20.11 6.45 -10.69
C ALA A 415 19.45 5.05 -10.54
N SER A 416 18.52 4.90 -9.61
CA SER A 416 17.73 3.68 -9.39
C SER A 416 16.47 3.57 -10.25
N GLY A 417 16.16 4.58 -11.06
CA GLY A 417 14.98 4.63 -11.91
C GLY A 417 13.96 5.72 -11.52
N PRO A 418 12.75 5.66 -12.09
CA PRO A 418 11.73 6.68 -11.91
C PRO A 418 11.19 6.73 -10.48
N LEU A 419 11.08 7.95 -9.94
CA LEU A 419 10.56 8.23 -8.61
C LEU A 419 9.44 9.27 -8.70
N LEU A 420 8.42 9.10 -7.87
CA LEU A 420 7.30 10.00 -7.78
C LEU A 420 7.22 10.52 -6.33
N ALA A 421 7.17 11.84 -6.15
CA ALA A 421 7.10 12.44 -4.84
C ALA A 421 5.65 12.49 -4.36
N VAL A 422 5.42 11.87 -3.20
CA VAL A 422 4.09 11.72 -2.58
C VAL A 422 4.24 12.03 -1.09
N GLY A 423 3.56 13.06 -0.58
CA GLY A 423 3.55 13.40 0.85
C GLY A 423 4.94 13.66 1.45
N GLY A 424 5.85 14.31 0.71
CA GLY A 424 7.22 14.58 1.16
C GLY A 424 8.17 13.38 1.14
N LYS A 425 7.74 12.23 0.61
CA LYS A 425 8.57 11.04 0.39
C LYS A 425 8.69 10.74 -1.11
N TRP A 426 9.76 10.05 -1.49
CA TRP A 426 9.93 9.54 -2.86
C TRP A 426 9.51 8.07 -2.92
N LEU A 427 8.58 7.77 -3.83
CA LEU A 427 8.12 6.41 -4.09
C LEU A 427 8.64 5.95 -5.45
N PRO A 428 9.21 4.72 -5.56
CA PRO A 428 9.59 4.16 -6.84
C PRO A 428 8.36 3.87 -7.68
N ILE A 429 8.41 4.25 -8.96
CA ILE A 429 7.32 4.04 -9.90
C ILE A 429 7.78 3.24 -11.13
N ASN A 430 6.98 2.26 -11.51
CA ASN A 430 7.26 1.39 -12.62
C ASN A 430 6.88 2.07 -13.95
N LEU A 431 7.90 2.66 -14.60
CA LEU A 431 7.80 3.18 -15.97
C LEU A 431 8.87 2.49 -16.83
N ARG A 432 8.69 1.20 -17.15
CA ARG A 432 9.66 0.45 -17.96
C ARG A 432 9.86 1.10 -19.33
N GLY A 433 11.12 1.24 -19.74
CA GLY A 433 11.50 1.78 -21.05
C GLY A 433 11.30 3.30 -21.18
N TYR A 434 11.32 4.03 -20.06
CA TYR A 434 11.21 5.49 -20.09
C TYR A 434 12.26 6.13 -21.01
N PRO A 435 11.93 7.23 -21.71
CA PRO A 435 12.87 7.90 -22.60
C PRO A 435 14.12 8.43 -21.86
N PRO A 436 15.35 8.19 -22.36
CA PRO A 436 16.59 8.62 -21.70
C PRO A 436 16.75 10.14 -21.58
N ASN A 437 16.08 10.92 -22.44
CA ASN A 437 16.14 12.37 -22.42
C ASN A 437 15.37 12.99 -21.23
N TRP A 438 14.73 12.18 -20.38
CA TRP A 438 14.04 12.66 -19.18
C TRP A 438 14.95 12.76 -17.96
N THR A 439 16.18 12.24 -18.00
CA THR A 439 17.04 12.09 -16.81
C THR A 439 17.28 13.41 -16.07
N ASP A 440 17.41 14.50 -16.82
CA ASP A 440 17.63 15.84 -16.25
C ASP A 440 16.34 16.63 -16.03
N ASN A 441 15.18 16.01 -16.25
CA ASN A 441 13.89 16.67 -16.29
C ASN A 441 12.95 16.18 -15.20
N ARG A 442 12.13 17.11 -14.71
CA ARG A 442 11.08 16.85 -13.75
C ARG A 442 9.74 17.25 -14.34
N PHE A 443 8.70 16.53 -13.95
CA PHE A 443 7.34 16.78 -14.44
C PHE A 443 6.37 16.74 -13.28
N TRP A 444 5.39 17.64 -13.29
CA TRP A 444 4.18 17.43 -12.49
C TRP A 444 3.26 16.50 -13.25
N VAL A 445 2.76 15.45 -12.60
CA VAL A 445 1.83 14.47 -13.19
C VAL A 445 0.54 14.53 -12.40
N ARG A 446 -0.56 14.94 -13.06
CA ARG A 446 -1.91 14.89 -12.49
C ARG A 446 -2.61 13.60 -12.93
N GLY A 447 -3.08 12.82 -11.96
CA GLY A 447 -3.73 11.55 -12.22
C GLY A 447 -3.88 10.68 -10.98
N VAL A 448 -3.94 9.36 -11.18
CA VAL A 448 -4.19 8.36 -10.15
C VAL A 448 -3.04 7.36 -10.08
N VAL A 449 -2.42 7.22 -8.91
CA VAL A 449 -1.29 6.31 -8.63
C VAL A 449 -1.76 5.16 -7.75
N ALA A 450 -1.53 3.92 -8.17
CA ALA A 450 -1.66 2.76 -7.29
C ALA A 450 -0.36 2.56 -6.51
N VAL A 451 -0.46 2.58 -5.18
CA VAL A 451 0.70 2.56 -4.28
C VAL A 451 1.04 1.13 -3.86
N ARG A 452 2.31 0.77 -4.07
CA ARG A 452 2.96 -0.45 -3.57
C ARG A 452 4.39 -0.12 -3.17
N GLN A 453 4.95 -0.79 -2.15
CA GLN A 453 6.30 -0.50 -1.65
C GLN A 453 7.40 -0.47 -2.73
N TRP A 454 7.35 -1.36 -3.73
CA TRP A 454 8.45 -1.53 -4.71
C TRP A 454 8.01 -1.49 -6.17
N ASP A 455 6.71 -1.36 -6.43
CA ASP A 455 6.13 -1.50 -7.77
C ASP A 455 4.86 -0.65 -7.88
N SER A 456 4.95 0.63 -7.49
CA SER A 456 3.85 1.57 -7.71
C SER A 456 3.69 1.85 -9.20
N PHE A 457 2.48 2.12 -9.66
CA PHE A 457 2.22 2.39 -11.08
C PHE A 457 1.11 3.42 -11.27
N LEU A 458 1.12 4.10 -12.42
CA LEU A 458 0.05 5.01 -12.81
C LEU A 458 -1.13 4.19 -13.33
N THR A 459 -2.32 4.58 -12.92
CA THR A 459 -3.59 3.92 -13.28
C THR A 459 -4.45 4.82 -14.15
N ASP A 460 -4.29 6.13 -13.97
CA ASP A 460 -4.77 7.14 -14.89
C ASP A 460 -3.85 8.36 -14.88
N VAL A 461 -3.79 9.07 -16.02
CA VAL A 461 -3.04 10.31 -16.19
C VAL A 461 -3.86 11.28 -17.01
N GLU A 462 -4.22 12.38 -16.35
CA GLU A 462 -4.97 13.50 -16.92
C GLU A 462 -4.04 14.50 -17.60
N GLY A 463 -2.90 14.80 -16.95
CA GLY A 463 -1.98 15.84 -17.40
C GLY A 463 -0.55 15.64 -16.94
N VAL A 464 0.39 16.15 -17.74
CA VAL A 464 1.82 16.22 -17.39
C VAL A 464 2.30 17.63 -17.70
N TYR A 465 2.80 18.32 -16.70
CA TYR A 465 3.10 19.75 -16.75
C TYR A 465 4.62 19.99 -16.56
N PRO A 466 5.17 21.01 -17.24
CA PRO A 466 6.54 21.42 -17.02
C PRO A 466 6.70 22.01 -15.62
N VAL A 467 7.88 21.81 -15.02
CA VAL A 467 8.25 22.45 -13.76
C VAL A 467 8.87 23.82 -14.07
N THR A 468 8.21 24.90 -13.66
CA THR A 468 8.66 26.29 -13.92
C THR A 468 9.32 26.96 -12.71
N LYS A 469 9.02 26.47 -11.49
CA LYS A 469 9.59 26.93 -10.22
C LYS A 469 10.41 25.80 -9.60
N GLU A 470 11.53 26.13 -8.96
CA GLU A 470 12.30 25.16 -8.19
C GLU A 470 11.44 24.63 -7.04
N TRP A 471 11.03 23.37 -7.16
CA TRP A 471 10.32 22.67 -6.09
C TRP A 471 11.33 21.87 -5.27
N SER A 472 11.42 22.20 -3.98
CA SER A 472 12.13 21.44 -2.97
C SER A 472 11.11 20.67 -2.14
N ALA A 473 10.91 19.38 -2.44
CA ALA A 473 10.76 18.44 -1.34
C ALA A 473 12.15 17.95 -1.01
N ALA A 474 12.61 18.23 0.20
CA ALA A 474 13.86 17.68 0.67
C ALA A 474 13.86 16.16 0.47
N ALA A 475 14.80 15.67 -0.34
CA ALA A 475 15.36 14.34 -0.21
C ALA A 475 16.85 14.43 -0.51
N PRO A 476 17.65 13.59 0.15
CA PRO A 476 19.05 13.88 0.43
C PRO A 476 19.83 13.96 -0.88
N GLU A 477 20.63 15.01 -1.01
CA GLU A 477 21.74 15.03 -1.94
C GLU A 477 22.60 13.80 -1.66
N ALA A 478 22.50 12.77 -2.49
CA ALA A 478 23.57 11.78 -2.59
C ALA A 478 24.75 12.46 -3.29
N LYS A 479 25.49 13.31 -2.56
CA LYS A 479 26.83 13.72 -2.95
C LYS A 479 27.72 12.49 -2.89
N MET A 480 27.83 11.78 -4.00
CA MET A 480 28.99 10.93 -4.25
C MET A 480 30.20 11.84 -4.44
N SER A 481 30.85 12.22 -3.35
CA SER A 481 32.24 12.67 -3.38
C SER A 481 33.11 11.44 -3.59
N VAL A 482 33.48 11.18 -4.84
CA VAL A 482 34.63 10.35 -5.17
C VAL A 482 35.87 11.18 -4.84
N GLU A 483 36.34 11.10 -3.60
CA GLU A 483 37.70 11.50 -3.28
C GLU A 483 38.63 10.36 -3.70
N ASN A 484 39.15 10.49 -4.93
CA ASN A 484 40.42 9.87 -5.27
C ASN A 484 41.50 10.54 -4.41
N HIS A 485 42.21 9.74 -3.60
CA HIS A 485 43.51 10.13 -3.10
C HIS A 485 44.60 9.23 -3.70
N PRO A 486 45.75 9.82 -4.03
CA PRO A 486 46.78 9.26 -4.91
C PRO A 486 47.51 8.05 -4.34
#